data_AF-A0A2S6QDJ3-F1
#
_entry.id   AF-A0A2S6QDJ3-F1
#
_cell.length_a   1.000
_cell.length_b   1.000
_cell.length_c   1.000
_cell.angle_alpha   90.00
_cell.angle_beta   90.00
_cell.angle_gamma   90.00
#
_symmetry.space_group_name_H-M   'P 1'
#
loop_
_entity.id
_entity.type
_entity.pdbx_description
1 polymer ?
#
loop_
_entity_poly.entity_id
_entity_poly.type
_entity_poly.pdbx_seq_one_letter_code
_entity_poly.pdbx_strand_id
1 'polypeptide(L)'
;MAIANTVIFEDRKTALYQPGNIRVSGCIIFFRSAGEIYSGKIILPEGSTVSCDSVGVAILDVTAAKLACDFYTCKRTTSETAKFFINL
;
A
#
# COMPACT_ATOMS: atom_id res chain seq x y z
N MET A 1 -15.19 -20.44 20.07
CA MET A 1 -14.16 -20.31 19.03
C MET A 1 -13.48 -18.97 19.22
N ALA A 2 -12.16 -18.92 19.35
CA ALA A 2 -11.45 -17.65 19.40
C ALA A 2 -11.52 -17.00 18.01
N ILE A 3 -12.06 -15.78 17.93
CA ILE A 3 -12.10 -14.99 16.70
C ILE A 3 -10.64 -14.66 16.36
N ALA A 4 -10.15 -15.16 15.22
CA ALA A 4 -8.79 -14.92 14.79
C ALA A 4 -8.66 -13.44 14.39
N ASN A 5 -7.93 -12.65 15.18
CA ASN A 5 -7.59 -11.28 14.83
C ASN A 5 -6.44 -11.31 13.82
N THR A 6 -6.64 -10.71 12.64
CA THR A 6 -5.62 -10.64 11.60
C THR A 6 -5.10 -9.22 11.47
N VAL A 7 -3.78 -9.04 11.43
CA VAL A 7 -3.16 -7.74 11.18
C VAL A 7 -2.47 -7.77 9.82
N ILE A 8 -2.83 -6.80 8.98
CA ILE A 8 -2.25 -6.58 7.66
C ILE A 8 -1.25 -5.44 7.76
N PHE A 9 -0.10 -5.59 7.10
CA PHE A 9 0.96 -4.58 6.99
C PHE A 9 1.56 -4.60 5.59
N GLU A 10 2.38 -3.61 5.25
CA GLU A 10 3.03 -3.54 3.93
C GLU A 10 4.29 -4.40 3.85
N ASP A 11 5.16 -4.30 4.85
CA ASP A 11 6.39 -5.10 4.97
C ASP A 11 6.55 -5.70 6.38
N ARG A 12 6.97 -6.97 6.44
CA ARG A 12 7.06 -7.72 7.70
C ARG A 12 8.16 -7.20 8.61
N LYS A 13 9.30 -6.78 8.07
CA LYS A 13 10.39 -6.26 8.90
C LYS A 13 9.95 -4.92 9.50
N THR A 14 9.40 -4.03 8.69
CA THR A 14 8.90 -2.73 9.13
C THR A 14 7.83 -2.88 10.22
N ALA A 15 6.87 -3.80 10.03
CA ALA A 15 5.80 -4.08 10.98
C ALA A 15 6.25 -4.65 12.33
N LEU A 16 7.42 -5.31 12.41
CA LEU A 16 7.94 -5.84 13.66
C LEU A 16 8.69 -4.81 14.51
N TYR A 17 9.26 -3.78 13.88
CA TYR A 17 10.15 -2.84 14.57
C TYR A 17 9.54 -1.45 14.80
N GLN A 18 8.68 -0.98 13.91
CA GLN A 18 8.19 0.40 13.93
C GLN A 18 6.89 0.60 14.72
N PRO A 19 5.81 -0.19 14.50
CA PRO A 19 4.53 0.07 15.15
C PRO A 19 4.55 -0.41 16.61
N GLY A 20 4.32 0.53 17.53
CA GLY A 20 4.37 0.29 18.98
C GLY A 20 3.21 -0.60 19.49
N ASN A 21 2.04 -0.48 18.88
CA ASN A 21 0.86 -1.32 19.11
C ASN A 21 1.14 -2.80 18.81
N ILE A 22 1.80 -3.14 17.69
CA ILE A 22 2.12 -4.54 17.36
C ILE A 22 3.12 -5.11 18.37
N ARG A 23 4.21 -4.39 18.64
CA ARG A 23 5.29 -4.82 19.56
C ARG A 23 4.81 -5.08 20.99
N VAL A 24 3.84 -4.30 21.48
CA VAL A 24 3.38 -4.38 22.87
C VAL A 24 2.14 -5.27 23.03
N SER A 25 1.42 -5.59 21.94
CA SER A 25 0.14 -6.31 22.00
C SER A 25 0.22 -7.75 22.53
N GLY A 26 1.37 -8.42 22.42
CA GLY A 26 1.54 -9.84 22.80
C GLY A 26 0.60 -10.82 22.07
N CYS A 27 -0.13 -10.35 21.04
CA CYS A 27 -1.18 -11.12 20.38
C CYS A 27 -0.58 -12.17 19.44
N ILE A 28 -1.27 -13.32 19.32
CA ILE A 28 -1.04 -14.29 18.24
C ILE A 28 -1.58 -13.65 16.96
N ILE A 29 -0.75 -12.81 16.34
CA ILE A 29 -1.09 -12.07 15.13
C ILE A 29 -0.79 -12.96 13.93
N PHE A 30 -1.81 -13.25 13.13
CA PHE A 30 -1.59 -13.78 11.79
C PHE A 30 -1.01 -12.66 10.92
N PHE A 31 0.32 -12.59 10.87
CA PHE A 31 1.04 -11.59 10.10
C PHE A 31 0.91 -11.87 8.61
N ARG A 32 0.22 -10.99 7.87
CA ARG A 32 0.02 -11.09 6.41
C ARG A 32 0.41 -9.79 5.73
N SER A 33 1.26 -9.87 4.71
CA SER A 33 1.57 -8.69 3.91
C SER A 33 0.42 -8.36 2.97
N ALA A 34 0.16 -7.06 2.76
CA ALA A 34 -0.83 -6.59 1.79
C ALA A 34 -0.53 -7.16 0.39
N GLY A 35 0.75 -7.28 0.02
CA GLY A 35 1.18 -7.87 -1.25
C GLY A 35 0.79 -9.36 -1.41
N GLU A 36 0.85 -10.16 -0.35
CA GLU A 36 0.40 -11.56 -0.39
C GLU A 36 -1.11 -11.69 -0.57
N ILE A 37 -1.88 -10.74 -0.03
CA ILE A 37 -3.34 -10.68 -0.20
C ILE A 37 -3.67 -10.24 -1.64
N TYR A 38 -3.07 -9.15 -2.12
CA TYR A 38 -3.31 -8.66 -3.48
C TYR A 38 -2.84 -9.64 -4.57
N SER A 39 -1.82 -10.45 -4.30
CA SER A 39 -1.37 -11.50 -5.23
C SER A 39 -2.19 -12.79 -5.15
N GLY A 40 -3.18 -12.87 -4.24
CA GLY A 40 -4.01 -14.06 -4.05
C GLY A 40 -3.29 -15.24 -3.39
N LYS A 41 -2.04 -15.06 -2.91
CA LYS A 41 -1.31 -16.10 -2.17
C LYS A 41 -1.97 -16.43 -0.84
N ILE A 42 -2.67 -15.46 -0.26
CA ILE A 42 -3.32 -15.60 1.04
C ILE A 42 -4.75 -15.06 0.94
N ILE A 43 -5.69 -15.85 1.42
CA ILE A 43 -7.09 -15.46 1.58
C ILE A 43 -7.35 -15.27 3.08
N LEU A 44 -7.98 -14.15 3.43
CA LEU A 44 -8.36 -13.88 4.81
C LEU A 44 -9.57 -14.75 5.19
N PRO A 45 -9.57 -15.34 6.39
CA PRO A 45 -10.70 -16.14 6.84
C PRO A 45 -11.97 -15.28 6.99
N GLU A 46 -13.08 -15.80 6.49
CA GLU A 46 -14.39 -15.14 6.60
C GLU A 46 -14.79 -14.98 8.08
N GLY A 47 -15.38 -13.84 8.42
CA GLY A 47 -15.76 -13.51 9.80
C GLY A 47 -14.60 -13.14 10.73
N SER A 48 -13.37 -12.99 10.22
CA SER A 48 -12.25 -12.48 11.02
C SER A 48 -12.32 -10.97 11.21
N THR A 49 -11.92 -10.50 12.40
CA THR A 49 -11.65 -9.08 12.63
C THR A 49 -10.29 -8.75 12.05
N VAL A 50 -10.26 -7.78 11.12
CA VAL A 50 -9.05 -7.37 10.41
C VAL A 50 -8.66 -5.97 10.83
N SER A 51 -7.41 -5.80 11.25
CA SER A 51 -6.80 -4.49 11.47
C SER A 51 -5.72 -4.26 10.41
N CYS A 52 -5.76 -3.12 9.74
CA CYS A 52 -4.66 -2.69 8.87
C CYS A 52 -3.77 -1.74 9.67
N ASP A 53 -2.50 -2.08 9.80
CA ASP A 53 -1.52 -1.24 10.45
C ASP A 53 -0.45 -0.84 9.43
N SER A 54 -0.39 0.46 9.16
CA SER A 54 0.40 1.06 8.11
C SER A 54 1.42 2.00 8.72
N VAL A 55 2.68 1.71 8.44
CA VAL A 55 3.83 2.52 8.87
C VAL A 55 4.46 3.28 7.72
N GLY A 56 4.02 3.00 6.49
CA GLY A 56 4.62 3.53 5.28
C GLY A 56 5.88 2.76 4.90
N VAL A 57 6.00 2.42 3.62
CA VAL A 57 7.21 1.86 3.03
C VAL A 57 7.56 2.66 1.80
N ALA A 58 8.85 2.93 1.59
CA ALA A 58 9.32 3.87 0.58
C ALA A 58 8.79 3.58 -0.84
N ILE A 59 8.51 2.32 -1.18
CA ILE A 59 7.96 1.96 -2.48
C ILE A 59 6.58 2.62 -2.75
N LEU A 60 5.76 2.84 -1.72
CA LEU A 60 4.47 3.51 -1.85
C LEU A 60 4.67 4.96 -2.31
N ASP A 61 5.58 5.69 -1.69
CA ASP A 61 5.88 7.07 -2.04
C ASP A 61 6.53 7.18 -3.42
N VAL A 62 7.48 6.29 -3.72
CA VAL A 62 8.17 6.27 -5.02
C VAL A 62 7.19 5.99 -6.16
N THR A 63 6.28 5.02 -5.99
CA THR A 63 5.28 4.73 -7.03
C THR A 63 4.25 5.84 -7.18
N ALA A 64 3.78 6.44 -6.08
CA ALA A 64 2.88 7.59 -6.12
C ALA A 64 3.53 8.79 -6.83
N ALA A 65 4.78 9.10 -6.49
CA ALA A 65 5.54 10.19 -7.11
C ALA A 65 5.75 9.94 -8.61
N LYS A 66 6.11 8.71 -9.00
CA LYS A 66 6.26 8.34 -10.41
C LYS A 66 4.96 8.53 -11.19
N LEU A 67 3.83 8.06 -10.66
CA LEU A 67 2.52 8.21 -11.29
C LEU A 67 2.13 9.69 -11.45
N ALA A 68 2.38 10.51 -10.41
CA ALA A 68 2.14 11.94 -10.47
C ALA A 68 3.01 12.65 -11.52
N CYS A 69 4.30 12.29 -11.61
CA CYS A 69 5.22 12.81 -12.62
C CYS A 69 4.79 12.42 -14.05
N ASP A 70 4.36 11.17 -14.26
CA ASP A 70 3.90 10.69 -15.56
C ASP A 70 2.62 11.42 -16.01
N PHE A 71 1.69 11.63 -15.09
CA PHE A 71 0.49 12.40 -15.36
C PHE A 71 0.79 13.86 -15.70
N TYR A 72 1.71 14.47 -14.97
CA TYR A 72 2.12 15.85 -15.19
C TYR A 72 2.83 16.05 -16.53
N THR A 73 3.77 15.15 -16.87
CA THR A 73 4.50 15.21 -18.14
C THR A 73 3.58 14.98 -19.33
N CYS A 74 2.64 14.04 -19.26
CA CYS A 74 1.61 13.82 -20.28
C CYS A 74 0.71 15.05 -20.52
N LYS A 75 0.31 15.76 -19.45
CA LYS A 75 -0.47 17.00 -19.56
C LYS A 75 0.30 18.14 -20.23
N ARG A 76 1.62 18.20 -20.04
CA ARG A 76 2.46 19.22 -20.66
C ARG A 76 2.65 18.98 -22.15
N THR A 77 2.99 17.76 -22.55
CA THR A 77 3.14 17.43 -23.98
C THR A 77 1.85 17.65 -24.76
N THR A 78 0.70 17.26 -24.21
CA THR A 78 -0.60 17.50 -24.86
C THR A 78 -0.92 18.99 -25.03
N SER A 79 -0.61 19.82 -24.02
CA SER A 79 -0.77 21.28 -24.08
C SER A 79 0.15 21.94 -25.12
N GLU A 80 1.40 21.50 -25.21
CA GLU A 80 2.37 22.04 -26.19
C GLU A 80 2.03 21.62 -27.62
N THR A 81 1.63 20.37 -27.85
CA THR A 81 1.14 19.94 -29.16
C THR A 81 -0.11 20.70 -29.59
N ALA A 82 -1.05 20.95 -28.66
CA ALA A 82 -2.25 21.74 -28.97
C ALA A 82 -1.89 23.17 -29.40
N LYS A 83 -0.92 23.82 -28.74
CA LYS A 83 -0.45 25.16 -29.15
C LYS A 83 0.22 25.18 -30.51
N PHE A 84 0.94 24.11 -30.90
CA PHE A 84 1.56 24.03 -32.21
C PHE A 84 0.53 24.01 -33.34
N PHE A 85 -0.58 23.26 -33.18
CA PHE A 85 -1.64 23.19 -34.20
C PHE A 85 -2.52 24.44 -34.31
N ILE A 86 -2.62 25.26 -33.26
CA ILE A 86 -3.42 26.51 -33.28
C ILE A 86 -2.65 27.67 -33.95
N ASN A 87 -1.32 27.57 -34.08
CA ASN A 87 -0.46 28.60 -34.68
C ASN A 87 -0.01 28.26 -36.12
N LEU A 88 -0.63 27.27 -36.76
CA LEU A 88 -0.48 26.91 -38.19
C LEU A 88 -1.78 27.25 -38.92
#